data_AF-A0AAV0KZK0-F1
#
_entry.id   AF-A0AAV0KZK0-F1
#
_cell.length_a   1.000
_cell.length_b   1.000
_cell.length_c   1.000
_cell.angle_alpha   90.00
_cell.angle_beta   90.00
_cell.angle_gamma   90.00
#
_symmetry.space_group_name_H-M   'P 1'
#
loop_
_entity.id
_entity.type
_entity.pdbx_description
1 polymer ?
#
loop_
_entity_poly.entity_id
_entity_poly.type
_entity_poly.pdbx_seq_one_letter_code
_entity_poly.pdbx_strand_id
1 'polypeptide(L)'
;KLTPRRLIIIITPTNARDPHQGVHLRRLANTLRLVPPPLLWVVVEPSAGKKKELSEMLRSTGTMYRHLEYRENFTAAEAELEHQRNLALKHLERHRLSGIVHFAGIHSVYDLDFFDHLRETE
;
A
#
# COMPACT_ATOMS: atom_id res chain seq x y z
N LYS A 1 -23.04 -3.79 21.75
CA LYS A 1 -21.80 -4.58 21.51
C LYS A 1 -21.09 -3.94 20.33
N LEU A 2 -19.83 -3.53 20.47
CA LEU A 2 -19.06 -2.98 19.34
C LEU A 2 -18.64 -4.15 18.45
N THR A 3 -19.17 -4.21 17.22
CA THR A 3 -18.69 -5.16 16.21
C THR A 3 -17.28 -4.73 15.79
N PRO A 4 -16.26 -5.61 15.87
CA PRO A 4 -14.92 -5.25 15.44
C PRO A 4 -14.92 -4.94 13.94
N ARG A 5 -14.30 -3.81 13.56
CA ARG A 5 -14.14 -3.44 12.14
C ARG A 5 -13.18 -4.41 11.46
N ARG A 6 -13.50 -4.82 10.23
CA ARG A 6 -12.59 -5.61 9.38
C ARG A 6 -11.34 -4.78 9.03
N LEU A 7 -10.19 -5.47 8.97
CA LEU A 7 -8.93 -4.88 8.51
C LEU A 7 -9.05 -4.50 7.04
N ILE A 8 -8.74 -3.24 6.71
CA ILE A 8 -8.52 -2.81 5.32
C ILE A 8 -7.03 -2.92 5.02
N ILE A 9 -6.69 -3.55 3.90
CA ILE A 9 -5.32 -3.69 3.41
C ILE A 9 -5.20 -2.95 2.08
N ILE A 10 -4.51 -1.82 2.09
CA ILE A 10 -4.27 -1.00 0.90
C ILE A 10 -2.93 -1.41 0.29
N ILE A 11 -2.94 -1.92 -0.93
CA ILE A 11 -1.72 -2.29 -1.66
C ILE A 11 -1.42 -1.18 -2.67
N THR A 12 -0.26 -0.54 -2.53
CA THR A 12 0.22 0.51 -3.44
C THR A 12 1.49 0.06 -4.15
N PRO A 13 1.36 -0.41 -5.40
CA PRO A 13 2.46 -0.59 -6.33
C PRO A 13 3.12 0.77 -6.63
N THR A 14 4.45 0.83 -6.63
CA THR A 14 5.21 2.04 -6.97
C THR A 14 6.35 1.72 -7.92
N ASN A 15 6.81 2.74 -8.64
CA ASN A 15 8.03 2.66 -9.42
C ASN A 15 9.02 3.71 -8.91
N ALA A 16 10.31 3.36 -8.82
CA ALA A 16 11.36 4.28 -8.39
C ALA A 16 11.74 5.31 -9.48
N ARG A 17 11.05 5.31 -10.63
CA ARG A 17 11.30 6.22 -11.75
C ARG A 17 10.44 7.49 -11.70
N ASP A 18 9.40 7.51 -10.87
CA ASP A 18 8.54 8.68 -10.65
C ASP A 18 9.28 9.71 -9.77
N PRO A 19 9.66 10.89 -10.31
CA PRO A 19 10.34 11.93 -9.53
C PRO A 19 9.49 12.50 -8.40
N HIS A 20 8.17 12.28 -8.43
CA HIS A 20 7.21 12.76 -7.44
C HIS A 20 6.67 11.64 -6.53
N GLN A 21 7.26 10.44 -6.58
CA GLN A 21 6.85 9.27 -5.77
C GLN A 21 6.64 9.63 -4.29
N GLY A 22 7.60 10.33 -3.68
CA GLY A 22 7.52 10.72 -2.27
C GLY A 22 6.36 11.68 -1.96
N VAL A 23 6.04 12.61 -2.87
CA VAL A 23 4.91 13.55 -2.70
C VAL A 23 3.58 12.80 -2.76
N HIS A 24 3.43 11.92 -3.75
CA HIS A 24 2.21 11.14 -3.93
C HIS A 24 1.97 10.17 -2.75
N LEU A 25 3.03 9.51 -2.27
CA LEU A 25 2.93 8.63 -1.11
C LEU A 25 2.61 9.40 0.18
N ARG A 26 3.19 10.58 0.42
CA ARG A 26 2.82 11.42 1.58
C ARG A 26 1.36 11.87 1.51
N ARG A 27 0.88 12.27 0.33
CA ARG A 27 -0.52 12.63 0.12
C ARG A 27 -1.44 11.46 0.45
N LEU A 28 -1.18 10.28 -0.12
CA LEU A 28 -1.96 9.08 0.15
C LEU A 28 -1.91 8.71 1.64
N ALA A 29 -0.73 8.74 2.26
CA ALA A 29 -0.57 8.45 3.68
C ALA A 29 -1.39 9.41 4.56
N ASN A 30 -1.44 10.70 4.23
CA ASN A 30 -2.26 11.68 4.94
C ASN A 30 -3.75 11.33 4.86
N THR A 31 -4.25 10.87 3.71
CA THR A 31 -5.63 10.36 3.58
C THR A 31 -5.82 9.10 4.41
N LEU A 32 -4.94 8.10 4.28
CA LEU A 32 -5.05 6.82 4.98
C LEU A 32 -4.99 6.97 6.51
N ARG A 33 -4.27 7.98 7.02
CA ARG A 33 -4.20 8.28 8.46
C ARG A 33 -5.54 8.71 9.05
N LEU A 34 -6.43 9.27 8.23
CA LEU A 34 -7.77 9.68 8.66
C LEU A 34 -8.78 8.52 8.66
N VAL A 35 -8.44 7.39 8.05
CA VAL A 35 -9.31 6.22 8.01
C VAL A 35 -9.32 5.54 9.38
N PRO A 36 -10.50 5.26 9.98
CA PRO A 36 -10.58 4.58 11.26
C PRO A 36 -9.85 3.23 11.24
N PRO A 37 -9.11 2.84 12.28
CA PRO A 37 -8.47 1.53 12.33
C PRO A 37 -9.50 0.38 12.43
N PRO A 38 -9.13 -0.87 12.04
CA PRO A 38 -7.80 -1.27 11.60
C PRO A 38 -7.54 -1.06 10.09
N LEU A 39 -6.36 -0.51 9.77
CA LEU A 39 -5.86 -0.33 8.40
C LEU A 39 -4.38 -0.71 8.33
N LEU A 40 -4.00 -1.40 7.25
CA LEU A 40 -2.62 -1.72 6.91
C LEU A 40 -2.31 -1.22 5.49
N TRP A 41 -1.27 -0.42 5.36
CA TRP A 41 -0.79 0.05 4.07
C TRP A 41 0.43 -0.76 3.61
N VAL A 42 0.34 -1.44 2.47
CA VAL A 42 1.43 -2.21 1.87
C VAL A 42 1.97 -1.44 0.67
N VAL A 43 3.20 -0.97 0.78
CA VAL A 43 3.91 -0.28 -0.32
C VAL A 43 4.89 -1.25 -0.93
N VAL A 44 4.84 -1.40 -2.26
CA VAL A 44 5.72 -2.29 -3.02
C VAL A 44 6.56 -1.46 -3.98
N GLU A 45 7.87 -1.62 -3.93
CA GLU A 45 8.79 -0.90 -4.82
C GLU A 45 9.94 -1.78 -5.34
N PRO A 46 10.56 -1.45 -6.48
CA PRO A 46 11.79 -2.11 -6.90
C PRO A 46 12.93 -1.78 -5.92
N SER A 47 13.72 -2.79 -5.56
CA SER A 47 14.86 -2.64 -4.65
C SER A 47 15.93 -1.78 -5.33
N ALA A 48 16.04 -0.53 -4.89
CA ALA A 48 17.00 0.44 -5.42
C ALA A 48 18.40 0.37 -4.74
N GLY A 49 18.73 -0.74 -4.08
CA GLY A 49 19.94 -0.88 -3.26
C GLY A 49 19.85 -0.13 -1.93
N LYS A 50 20.96 0.44 -1.43
CA LYS A 50 21.06 1.07 -0.08
C LYS A 50 20.25 2.37 0.13
N LYS A 51 19.24 2.68 -0.69
CA LYS A 51 18.41 3.87 -0.51
C LYS A 51 17.38 3.63 0.59
N LYS A 52 17.69 4.09 1.81
CA LYS A 52 16.76 4.07 2.96
C LYS A 52 15.65 5.13 2.89
N GLU A 53 15.72 6.02 1.91
CA GLU A 53 14.91 7.24 1.83
C GLU A 53 13.40 6.96 1.84
N LEU A 54 12.91 5.97 1.07
CA LEU A 54 11.47 5.69 1.05
C LEU A 54 11.00 5.10 2.38
N SER A 55 11.74 4.13 2.93
CA SER A 55 11.41 3.53 4.23
C SER A 55 11.38 4.56 5.36
N GLU A 56 12.34 5.48 5.40
CA GLU A 56 12.38 6.56 6.39
C GLU A 56 11.23 7.55 6.21
N MET A 57 10.90 7.89 4.95
CA MET A 57 9.74 8.72 4.64
C MET A 57 8.44 8.06 5.08
N LEU A 58 8.22 6.78 4.76
CA LEU A 58 7.02 6.03 5.17
C LEU A 58 6.89 6.01 6.70
N ARG A 59 7.98 5.82 7.45
CA ARG A 59 7.98 5.91 8.93
C ARG A 59 7.49 7.26 9.43
N SER A 60 7.88 8.36 8.78
CA SER A 60 7.48 9.70 9.19
C SER A 60 5.98 9.99 9.02
N THR A 61 5.25 9.17 8.25
CA THR A 61 3.82 9.40 7.98
C THR A 61 2.91 9.07 9.17
N GLY A 62 3.34 8.18 10.07
CA GLY A 62 2.53 7.68 11.19
C GLY A 62 1.44 6.68 10.77
N THR A 63 1.35 6.30 9.49
CA THR A 63 0.42 5.27 9.00
C THR A 63 1.03 3.88 9.21
N MET A 64 0.24 2.92 9.70
CA MET A 64 0.69 1.54 9.83
C MET A 64 1.00 0.96 8.45
N TYR A 65 2.26 0.61 8.22
CA TYR A 65 2.72 0.20 6.90
C TYR A 65 3.57 -1.08 6.91
N ARG A 66 3.59 -1.75 5.77
CA ARG A 66 4.58 -2.76 5.39
C ARG A 66 5.24 -2.31 4.09
N HIS A 67 6.56 -2.36 4.06
CA HIS A 67 7.35 -2.04 2.89
C HIS A 67 7.92 -3.33 2.30
N LEU A 68 7.62 -3.60 1.03
CA LEU A 68 8.06 -4.78 0.30
C LEU A 68 8.90 -4.36 -0.90
N GLU A 69 10.00 -5.07 -1.12
CA GLU A 69 10.92 -4.82 -2.23
C GLU A 69 11.08 -6.08 -3.09
N TYR A 70 11.32 -5.89 -4.39
CA TYR A 70 11.66 -6.95 -5.35
C TYR A 70 12.90 -6.58 -6.17
N ARG A 71 13.57 -7.54 -6.82
CA ARG A 71 14.83 -7.31 -7.57
C ARG A 71 14.72 -7.62 -9.05
N GLU A 72 13.60 -8.21 -9.45
CA GLU A 72 13.29 -8.60 -10.81
C GLU A 72 13.18 -7.38 -11.71
N ASN A 73 13.74 -7.49 -12.92
CA ASN A 73 13.69 -6.43 -13.92
C ASN A 73 12.52 -6.69 -14.88
N PHE A 74 11.75 -5.65 -15.17
CA PHE A 74 10.62 -5.72 -16.08
C PHE A 74 10.80 -4.73 -17.24
N THR A 75 10.47 -5.18 -18.45
CA THR A 75 10.43 -4.34 -19.65
C THR A 75 9.03 -3.77 -19.90
N ALA A 76 7.99 -4.51 -19.51
CA ALA A 76 6.60 -4.10 -19.61
C ALA A 76 6.06 -3.66 -18.25
N ALA A 77 5.45 -2.46 -18.20
CA ALA A 77 4.89 -1.89 -16.98
C ALA A 77 3.74 -2.74 -16.39
N GLU A 78 2.96 -3.40 -17.25
CA GLU A 78 1.86 -4.27 -16.83
C GLU A 78 2.37 -5.53 -16.10
N ALA A 79 3.43 -6.16 -16.62
CA ALA A 79 4.06 -7.31 -15.97
C ALA A 79 4.69 -6.93 -14.62
N GLU A 80 5.28 -5.74 -14.53
CA GLU A 80 5.80 -5.21 -13.27
C GLU A 80 4.68 -5.00 -12.24
N LEU A 81 3.57 -4.37 -12.66
CA LEU A 81 2.42 -4.13 -11.82
C LEU A 81 1.80 -5.44 -11.30
N GLU A 82 1.64 -6.44 -12.16
CA GLU A 82 1.13 -7.76 -11.78
C GLU A 82 2.07 -8.44 -10.77
N HIS A 83 3.38 -8.40 -11.01
CA HIS A 83 4.37 -8.94 -10.08
C HIS A 83 4.26 -8.28 -8.69
N GLN A 84 4.18 -6.95 -8.64
CA GLN A 84 4.06 -6.21 -7.38
C GLN A 84 2.79 -6.58 -6.60
N ARG A 85 1.65 -6.70 -7.29
CA ARG A 85 0.38 -7.13 -6.68
C ARG A 85 0.48 -8.54 -6.13
N ASN A 86 1.03 -9.47 -6.91
CA ASN A 86 1.20 -10.86 -6.50
C ASN A 86 2.20 -11.02 -5.34
N LEU A 87 3.27 -10.21 -5.32
CA LEU A 87 4.22 -10.18 -4.21
C LEU A 87 3.54 -9.76 -2.90
N ALA A 88 2.72 -8.71 -2.96
CA ALA A 88 1.94 -8.27 -1.80
C ALA A 88 0.97 -9.36 -1.34
N LEU A 89 0.21 -9.98 -2.25
CA LEU A 89 -0.73 -11.06 -1.90
C LEU A 89 -0.02 -12.25 -1.23
N LYS A 90 1.09 -12.74 -1.81
CA LYS A 90 1.90 -13.81 -1.20
C LYS A 90 2.42 -13.43 0.18
N HIS A 91 2.77 -12.16 0.38
CA HIS A 91 3.20 -11.66 1.68
C HIS A 91 2.06 -11.70 2.70
N LEU A 92 0.83 -11.31 2.31
CA LEU A 92 -0.36 -11.39 3.16
C LEU A 92 -0.68 -12.83 3.54
N GLU A 93 -0.66 -13.74 2.56
CA GLU A 93 -0.88 -15.18 2.77
C GLU A 93 0.14 -15.78 3.74
N ARG A 94 1.44 -15.53 3.49
CA ARG A 94 2.53 -16.02 4.34
C ARG A 94 2.41 -15.59 5.80
N HIS A 95 1.92 -14.37 6.03
CA HIS A 95 1.75 -13.81 7.37
C HIS A 95 0.33 -13.95 7.91
N ARG A 96 -0.56 -14.67 7.21
CA ARG A 96 -1.95 -14.92 7.60
C ARG A 96 -2.73 -13.63 7.90
N LEU A 97 -2.46 -12.58 7.13
CA LEU A 97 -3.15 -11.29 7.25
C LEU A 97 -4.48 -11.36 6.51
N SER A 98 -5.56 -11.58 7.27
CA SER A 98 -6.93 -11.59 6.75
C SER A 98 -7.55 -10.20 6.83
N GLY A 99 -8.15 -9.75 5.74
CA GLY A 99 -8.78 -8.44 5.62
C GLY A 99 -9.29 -8.19 4.20
N ILE A 100 -9.88 -7.01 4.00
CA ILE A 100 -10.39 -6.54 2.71
C ILE A 100 -9.22 -5.89 1.98
N VAL A 101 -8.88 -6.43 0.81
CA VAL A 101 -7.75 -5.95 0.00
C VAL A 101 -8.25 -4.96 -1.05
N HIS A 102 -7.60 -3.80 -1.13
CA HIS A 102 -7.82 -2.81 -2.19
C HIS A 102 -6.50 -2.43 -2.86
N PHE A 103 -6.46 -2.51 -4.19
CA PHE A 103 -5.30 -2.08 -4.97
C PHE A 103 -5.42 -0.60 -5.31
N ALA A 104 -4.54 0.21 -4.72
CA ALA A 104 -4.48 1.65 -4.91
C ALA A 104 -3.30 2.03 -5.79
N GLY A 105 -3.54 2.77 -6.88
CA GLY A 105 -2.46 3.38 -7.63
C GLY A 105 -1.80 4.50 -6.82
N ILE A 106 -0.53 4.78 -7.07
CA ILE A 106 0.20 5.85 -6.36
C ILE A 106 -0.46 7.23 -6.54
N HIS A 107 -1.14 7.46 -7.68
CA HIS A 107 -1.86 8.70 -7.97
C HIS A 107 -3.33 8.69 -7.56
N SER A 108 -3.85 7.59 -7.02
CA SER A 108 -5.26 7.48 -6.61
C SER A 108 -5.61 8.50 -5.52
N VAL A 109 -6.85 9.01 -5.60
CA VAL A 109 -7.43 9.96 -4.64
C VAL A 109 -8.70 9.32 -4.09
N TYR A 110 -8.88 9.40 -2.78
CA TYR A 110 -10.00 8.77 -2.07
C TYR A 110 -10.71 9.81 -1.21
N ASP A 111 -12.03 9.74 -1.22
CA ASP A 111 -12.85 10.24 -0.12
C ASP A 111 -12.74 9.28 1.08
N LEU A 112 -12.99 9.75 2.30
CA LEU A 112 -12.98 8.91 3.49
C LEU A 112 -14.16 7.92 3.49
N ASP A 113 -15.31 8.34 2.98
CA ASP A 113 -16.51 7.50 2.89
C ASP A 113 -16.28 6.25 2.04
N PHE A 114 -15.35 6.29 1.07
CA PHE A 114 -14.96 5.11 0.29
C PHE A 114 -14.53 3.95 1.19
N PHE A 115 -13.78 4.22 2.27
CA PHE A 115 -13.28 3.18 3.16
C PHE A 115 -14.36 2.61 4.08
N ASP A 116 -15.43 3.36 4.32
CA ASP A 116 -16.58 2.86 5.06
C ASP A 116 -17.41 1.92 4.18
N HIS A 117 -17.70 2.30 2.93
CA HIS A 117 -18.33 1.40 1.95
C HIS A 117 -17.47 0.16 1.67
N LEU A 118 -16.14 0.30 1.61
CA LEU A 118 -15.24 -0.84 1.41
C LEU A 118 -15.40 -1.90 2.52
N ARG A 119 -15.75 -1.51 3.75
CA ARG A 119 -15.99 -2.46 4.86
C ARG A 119 -17.30 -3.22 4.76
N GLU A 120 -18.22 -2.76 3.92
CA GLU A 120 -19.52 -3.40 3.70
C GLU A 120 -19.40 -4.55 2.71
N THR A 121 -18.38 -4.54 1.85
CA THR A 121 -18.12 -5.62 0.86
C THR A 121 -17.96 -6.97 1.54
N GLU A 122 -18.82 -7.94 1.24
CA GLU A 122 -18.88 -9.27 1.88
C GLU A 122 -17.59 -10.06 1.76
#